data_AF-A0A9C8WFU7-F1
#
_entry.id   AF-A0A9C8WFU7-F1
#
_cell.length_a   1.000
_cell.length_b   1.000
_cell.length_c   1.000
_cell.angle_alpha   90.00
_cell.angle_beta   90.00
_cell.angle_gamma   90.00
#
_symmetry.space_group_name_H-M   'P 1'
#
loop_
_entity.id
_entity.type
_entity.pdbx_description
1 polymer ?
#
loop_
_entity_poly.entity_id
_entity_poly.type
_entity_poly.pdbx_seq_one_letter_code
_entity_poly.pdbx_strand_id
1 'polypeptide(L)'
;MHIHILGICGTFMGGVALLARQLGYSVSGSDANVYPPMSTQLSDAGIRIIEGFDSSQFKPEPDLVVVGNAMSRGNSAVEYMLERGLDYTSGPAFLANYLLK
;
A
#
# COMPACT_ATOMS: atom_id res chain seq x y z
N MET A 1 5.01 4.06 -12.12
CA MET A 1 5.26 3.00 -11.14
C MET A 1 3.94 2.55 -10.52
N HIS A 2 3.84 1.27 -10.21
CA HIS A 2 2.77 0.65 -9.44
C HIS A 2 3.24 0.44 -8.00
N ILE A 3 2.58 1.13 -7.08
CA ILE A 3 2.84 1.06 -5.65
C ILE A 3 1.76 0.22 -4.98
N HIS A 4 2.17 -0.72 -4.14
CA HIS A 4 1.26 -1.51 -3.31
C HIS A 4 1.48 -1.18 -1.83
N ILE A 5 0.44 -0.75 -1.12
CA ILE A 5 0.54 -0.30 0.26
C ILE A 5 -0.11 -1.32 1.20
N LEU A 6 0.68 -1.88 2.13
CA LEU A 6 0.18 -2.76 3.18
C LEU A 6 -0.24 -1.93 4.41
N GLY A 7 -1.48 -2.07 4.85
CA GLY A 7 -2.09 -1.22 5.88
C GLY A 7 -2.59 0.13 5.33
N ILE A 8 -3.19 0.11 4.13
CA ILE A 8 -3.55 1.32 3.39
C ILE A 8 -4.68 2.14 4.04
N CYS A 9 -5.53 1.56 4.88
CA CYS A 9 -6.66 2.26 5.50
C CYS A 9 -6.27 3.06 6.76
N GLY A 10 -5.04 2.94 7.24
CA GLY A 10 -4.53 3.82 8.30
C GLY A 10 -4.42 5.28 7.83
N THR A 11 -4.75 6.25 8.67
CA THR A 11 -4.84 7.68 8.29
C THR A 11 -3.60 8.21 7.57
N PHE A 12 -2.40 7.90 8.08
CA PHE A 12 -1.15 8.31 7.46
C PHE A 12 -0.93 7.62 6.10
N MET A 13 -1.11 6.29 6.06
CA MET A 13 -0.87 5.48 4.86
C MET A 13 -1.87 5.82 3.74
N GLY A 14 -3.13 6.05 4.10
CA GLY A 14 -4.16 6.50 3.17
C GLY A 14 -3.85 7.88 2.59
N GLY A 15 -3.40 8.82 3.43
CA GLY A 15 -2.94 10.13 2.96
C GLY A 15 -1.76 10.01 1.96
N VAL A 16 -0.79 9.17 2.27
CA VAL A 16 0.34 8.85 1.38
C VAL A 16 -0.15 8.25 0.05
N ALA A 17 -1.13 7.35 0.10
CA ALA A 17 -1.72 6.72 -1.08
C ALA A 17 -2.41 7.73 -1.99
N LEU A 18 -3.19 8.65 -1.41
CA LEU A 18 -3.88 9.71 -2.14
C LEU A 18 -2.89 10.66 -2.82
N LEU A 19 -1.84 11.08 -2.11
CA LEU A 19 -0.77 11.90 -2.68
C LEU A 19 -0.06 11.17 -3.84
N ALA A 20 0.26 9.90 -3.66
CA ALA A 20 0.89 9.10 -4.71
C ALA A 20 0.01 9.00 -5.96
N ARG A 21 -1.31 8.82 -5.81
CA ARG A 21 -2.24 8.86 -6.94
C ARG A 21 -2.27 10.20 -7.65
N GLN A 22 -2.29 11.30 -6.90
CA GLN A 22 -2.29 12.65 -7.47
C GLN A 22 -1.03 12.93 -8.30
N LEU A 23 0.11 12.35 -7.91
CA LEU A 23 1.36 12.42 -8.69
C LEU A 23 1.41 11.47 -9.89
N GLY A 24 0.32 10.74 -10.18
CA GLY A 24 0.20 9.87 -11.36
C GLY A 24 0.70 8.44 -11.16
N TYR A 25 1.08 8.04 -9.93
CA TYR A 25 1.40 6.63 -9.66
C TYR A 25 0.15 5.75 -9.74
N SER A 26 0.31 4.50 -10.19
CA SER A 26 -0.71 3.47 -9.99
C SER A 26 -0.62 3.02 -8.54
N VAL A 27 -1.72 3.10 -7.78
CA VAL A 27 -1.71 2.72 -6.36
C VAL A 27 -2.78 1.67 -6.11
N SER A 28 -2.36 0.67 -5.35
CA SER A 28 -3.23 -0.35 -4.77
C SER A 28 -2.83 -0.55 -3.32
N GLY A 29 -3.65 -1.22 -2.53
CA GLY A 29 -3.23 -1.64 -1.20
C GLY A 29 -4.19 -2.58 -0.54
N SER A 30 -3.80 -3.02 0.65
CA SER A 30 -4.58 -3.92 1.47
C SER A 30 -4.62 -3.49 2.91
N ASP A 31 -5.68 -3.91 3.60
CA ASP A 31 -5.82 -3.71 5.03
C ASP A 31 -6.66 -4.85 5.64
N ALA A 32 -6.47 -5.11 6.93
CA ALA A 32 -7.25 -6.10 7.65
C ALA A 32 -8.74 -5.70 7.72
N ASN A 33 -9.01 -4.40 7.83
CA ASN A 33 -10.37 -3.87 7.90
C ASN A 33 -10.52 -2.74 6.88
N VAL A 34 -11.42 -2.91 5.92
CA VAL A 34 -11.74 -1.88 4.92
C VAL A 34 -13.05 -1.21 5.32
N TYR A 35 -12.97 -0.02 5.92
CA TYR A 35 -14.15 0.69 6.44
C TYR A 35 -14.12 2.19 6.14
N PRO A 36 -15.29 2.87 6.06
CA PRO A 36 -15.36 4.32 5.90
C PRO A 36 -14.80 5.06 7.13
N PRO A 37 -14.25 6.28 6.97
CA PRO A 37 -14.27 7.11 5.77
C PRO A 37 -13.11 6.85 4.80
N MET A 38 -12.04 6.19 5.26
CA MET A 38 -10.81 6.08 4.47
C MET A 38 -10.99 5.22 3.21
N SER A 39 -11.68 4.09 3.32
CA SER A 39 -11.97 3.22 2.16
C SER A 39 -12.71 3.94 1.05
N THR A 40 -13.69 4.79 1.40
CA THR A 40 -14.44 5.61 0.44
C THR A 40 -13.54 6.62 -0.23
N GLN A 41 -12.75 7.38 0.53
CA GLN A 41 -11.81 8.37 -0.03
C GLN A 41 -10.81 7.75 -1.00
N LEU A 42 -10.25 6.59 -0.64
CA LEU A 42 -9.30 5.87 -1.50
C LEU A 42 -9.98 5.34 -2.77
N SER A 43 -11.19 4.77 -2.64
CA SER A 43 -11.95 4.26 -3.79
C SER A 43 -12.35 5.37 -4.75
N ASP A 44 -12.78 6.52 -4.23
CA ASP A 44 -13.13 7.72 -5.02
C ASP A 44 -11.92 8.28 -5.78
N ALA A 45 -10.71 8.11 -5.24
CA ALA A 45 -9.44 8.43 -5.93
C ALA A 45 -9.00 7.35 -6.94
N GLY A 46 -9.83 6.32 -7.18
CA GLY A 46 -9.55 5.21 -8.07
C GLY A 46 -8.44 4.28 -7.58
N ILE A 47 -8.25 4.18 -6.26
CA ILE A 47 -7.29 3.25 -5.65
C ILE A 47 -7.99 1.91 -5.42
N ARG A 48 -7.37 0.83 -5.89
CA ARG A 48 -7.85 -0.52 -5.61
C ARG A 48 -7.47 -0.92 -4.18
N ILE A 49 -8.48 -1.19 -3.36
CA ILE A 49 -8.33 -1.66 -1.97
C ILE A 49 -8.71 -3.13 -1.90
N ILE A 50 -7.94 -3.91 -1.17
CA ILE A 50 -8.13 -5.34 -0.97
C ILE A 50 -8.27 -5.59 0.53
N GLU A 51 -9.31 -6.32 0.92
CA GLU A 51 -9.51 -6.69 2.32
C GLU A 51 -8.73 -7.96 2.66
N GLY A 52 -8.03 -7.94 3.79
CA GLY A 52 -7.14 -9.01 4.24
C GLY A 52 -5.76 -8.98 3.57
N PHE A 53 -4.97 -10.01 3.87
CA PHE A 53 -3.60 -10.15 3.37
C PHE A 53 -3.46 -11.49 2.68
N ASP A 54 -3.32 -11.49 1.36
CA ASP A 54 -3.13 -12.70 0.56
C ASP A 54 -2.14 -12.48 -0.60
N SER A 55 -1.56 -13.54 -1.16
CA SER A 55 -0.53 -13.38 -2.19
C SER A 55 -1.06 -12.94 -3.56
N SER A 56 -2.37 -13.07 -3.82
CA SER A 56 -2.98 -12.66 -5.09
C SER A 56 -3.03 -11.13 -5.25
N GLN A 57 -2.91 -10.37 -4.15
CA GLN A 57 -2.88 -8.92 -4.19
C GLN A 57 -1.67 -8.33 -4.94
N PHE A 58 -0.59 -9.10 -5.05
CA PHE A 58 0.63 -8.76 -5.79
C PHE A 58 0.53 -9.17 -7.28
N LYS A 59 -0.69 -9.27 -7.81
CA LYS A 59 -0.94 -9.51 -9.25
C LYS A 59 -1.81 -8.36 -9.79
N PRO A 60 -1.28 -7.52 -10.72
CA PRO A 60 0.09 -7.52 -11.23
C PRO A 60 1.14 -7.21 -10.13
N GLU A 61 2.39 -7.61 -10.37
CA GLU A 61 3.50 -7.40 -9.44
C GLU A 61 3.80 -5.89 -9.32
N PRO A 62 3.83 -5.33 -8.09
CA PRO A 62 4.12 -3.92 -7.90
C PRO A 62 5.60 -3.63 -8.05
N ASP A 63 5.92 -2.41 -8.51
CA ASP A 63 7.30 -1.92 -8.58
C ASP A 63 7.88 -1.61 -7.18
N LEU A 64 7.02 -1.31 -6.20
CA LEU A 64 7.42 -1.03 -4.82
C LEU A 64 6.29 -1.34 -3.84
N VAL A 65 6.63 -2.00 -2.74
CA VAL A 65 5.73 -2.23 -1.61
C VAL A 65 6.01 -1.22 -0.49
N VAL A 66 4.99 -0.51 -0.04
CA VAL A 66 5.09 0.40 1.11
C VAL A 66 4.46 -0.28 2.32
N VAL A 67 5.28 -0.53 3.35
CA VAL A 67 4.90 -1.33 4.51
C VAL A 67 4.47 -0.42 5.65
N GLY A 68 3.20 -0.54 6.07
CA GLY A 68 2.67 0.10 7.26
C GLY A 68 3.21 -0.50 8.56
N ASN A 69 3.17 0.26 9.65
CA ASN A 69 3.77 -0.12 10.94
C ASN A 69 3.13 -1.35 11.61
N ALA A 70 1.87 -1.67 11.27
CA ALA A 70 1.14 -2.81 11.82
C ALA A 70 1.58 -4.14 11.20
N MET A 71 2.43 -4.11 10.17
CA MET A 71 2.90 -5.30 9.47
C MET A 71 4.06 -5.96 10.22
N SER A 72 3.99 -7.29 10.37
CA SER A 72 5.01 -8.11 11.02
C SER A 72 5.21 -9.44 10.29
N ARG A 73 6.35 -10.10 10.57
CA ARG A 73 6.63 -11.46 10.08
C ARG A 73 5.52 -12.43 10.51
N GLY A 74 5.24 -13.41 9.67
CA GLY A 74 4.10 -14.33 9.81
C GLY A 74 2.81 -13.82 9.14
N ASN A 75 2.74 -12.56 8.72
CA ASN A 75 1.70 -12.09 7.80
C ASN A 75 1.99 -12.64 6.39
N SER A 76 1.00 -13.28 5.78
CA SER A 76 1.08 -13.89 4.43
C SER A 76 1.59 -12.93 3.35
N ALA A 77 1.17 -11.66 3.37
CA ALA A 77 1.62 -10.67 2.41
C ALA A 77 3.08 -10.27 2.60
N VAL A 78 3.49 -10.12 3.87
CA VAL A 78 4.87 -9.79 4.24
C VAL A 78 5.80 -10.94 3.89
N GLU A 79 5.43 -12.18 4.22
CA GLU A 79 6.23 -13.36 3.86
C GLU A 79 6.36 -13.48 2.34
N TYR A 80 5.27 -13.33 1.59
CA TYR A 80 5.32 -13.36 0.12
C TYR A 80 6.26 -12.30 -0.46
N MET A 81 6.16 -11.05 0.03
CA MET A 81 7.02 -9.95 -0.39
C MET A 81 8.51 -10.26 -0.15
N LEU A 82 8.84 -10.80 1.04
CA LEU A 82 10.20 -11.14 1.42
C LEU A 82 10.74 -12.36 0.64
N GLU A 83 9.94 -13.42 0.49
CA GLU A 83 10.30 -14.64 -0.25
C GLU A 83 10.58 -14.37 -1.73
N ARG A 84 9.83 -13.43 -2.32
CA ARG A 84 10.00 -13.01 -3.71
C ARG A 84 11.07 -11.94 -3.91
N GLY A 85 11.60 -11.38 -2.83
CA GLY A 85 12.57 -10.29 -2.90
C GLY A 85 12.02 -9.03 -3.58
N LEU A 86 10.74 -8.71 -3.36
CA LEU A 86 10.14 -7.49 -3.89
C LEU A 86 10.78 -6.27 -3.23
N ASP A 87 10.94 -5.18 -3.99
CA ASP A 87 11.40 -3.91 -3.42
C ASP A 87 10.37 -3.37 -2.42
N TYR A 88 10.84 -2.97 -1.25
CA TYR A 88 9.97 -2.43 -0.21
C TYR A 88 10.60 -1.28 0.59
N THR A 89 9.73 -0.44 1.15
CA THR A 89 10.14 0.69 1.99
C THR A 89 9.09 1.01 3.06
N SER A 90 9.39 1.91 3.99
CA SER A 90 8.44 2.39 4.98
C SER A 90 7.64 3.59 4.46
N GLY A 91 6.44 3.81 4.99
CA GLY A 91 5.61 4.97 4.63
C GLY A 91 6.35 6.32 4.74
N PRO A 92 7.06 6.63 5.86
CA PRO A 92 7.83 7.86 5.98
C PRO A 92 8.98 7.99 4.96
N ALA A 93 9.71 6.90 4.71
CA ALA A 93 10.78 6.91 3.72
C ALA A 93 10.24 7.12 2.30
N PHE A 94 9.11 6.51 1.97
CA PHE A 94 8.43 6.72 0.70
C PHE A 94 8.00 8.19 0.53
N LEU A 95 7.33 8.76 1.54
CA LEU A 95 6.92 10.17 1.54
C LEU A 95 8.10 11.10 1.28
N ALA A 96 9.20 10.94 2.02
CA ALA A 96 10.39 11.76 1.90
C ALA A 96 11.08 11.62 0.52
N ASN A 97 11.18 10.40 0.00
CA ASN A 97 11.98 10.12 -1.19
C ASN A 97 11.23 10.28 -2.52
N TYR A 98 9.90 10.16 -2.53
CA TYR A 98 9.10 10.10 -3.74
C TYR A 98 8.00 11.16 -3.84
N LEU A 99 7.48 11.67 -2.72
CA LEU A 99 6.30 12.55 -2.73
C LEU A 99 6.63 14.02 -2.43
N LEU A 100 7.67 14.29 -1.63
CA LEU A 100 8.05 15.64 -1.19
C LEU A 100 9.14 16.30 -2.05
N LYS A 101 9.38 15.81 -3.26
CA LYS A 101 10.38 16.36 -4.19
C LYS A 101 9.80 17.43 -5.10
#